data_AF-A0A7C1GKV9-F1
#
_entry.id   AF-A0A7C1GKV9-F1
#
_cell.length_a   1.000
_cell.length_b   1.000
_cell.length_c   1.000
_cell.angle_alpha   90.00
_cell.angle_beta   90.00
_cell.angle_gamma   90.00
#
_symmetry.space_group_name_H-M   'P 1'
#
loop_
_entity.id
_entity.type
_entity.pdbx_description
1 polymer ?
#
loop_
_entity_poly.entity_id
_entity_poly.type
_entity_poly.pdbx_seq_one_letter_code
_entity_poly.pdbx_strand_id
1 'polypeptide(L)'
;MKYIILLGDGMADHPLEACGGKTPLEAADTPNMDRVARTGCSGLFCPIPEGMPAGSDVGNISMFGYDPRVSFSGRAAIEAANQGIMLADNEVAFRCNLVTLADGIMRDFTSGHISTEEAHAIITTLNDTLARAFPITFHTGVSYRHTGVVKATADCSVDDLVNTVCEPPHNISDQQYEPYLPAGPAQQFLRGLMAASQKALAEHPVNQARRNAAKSAATSLWPWGQGKAPALESFKKKFGLTGAVVSAVDLVKGIGVCAGLEALSVPGATGWIDTNYEGKVDAALDALNRHDFVYLHLEAPDEAAHQG
;
A
#
# COMPACT_ATOMS: atom_id res chain seq x y z
N MET A 1 26.94 -17.29 -5.04
CA MET A 1 25.76 -17.73 -5.82
C MET A 1 24.78 -16.57 -5.83
N LYS A 2 23.99 -16.40 -6.89
CA LYS A 2 23.01 -15.33 -7.03
C LYS A 2 21.61 -15.92 -7.05
N TYR A 3 20.64 -15.22 -6.46
CA TYR A 3 19.26 -15.69 -6.29
C TYR A 3 18.29 -14.67 -6.87
N ILE A 4 17.28 -15.13 -7.60
CA ILE A 4 16.18 -14.29 -8.09
C ILE A 4 14.86 -14.96 -7.77
N ILE A 5 13.94 -14.20 -7.19
CA ILE A 5 12.52 -14.55 -7.13
C ILE A 5 11.82 -13.71 -8.19
N LEU A 6 11.20 -14.36 -9.17
CA LEU A 6 10.26 -13.73 -10.09
C LEU A 6 8.85 -14.06 -9.60
N LEU A 7 8.13 -13.07 -9.10
CA LEU A 7 6.73 -13.21 -8.69
C LEU A 7 5.81 -12.54 -9.73
N GLY A 8 4.98 -13.33 -10.39
CA GLY A 8 3.78 -12.85 -11.07
C GLY A 8 2.64 -12.79 -10.06
N ASP A 9 2.30 -11.58 -9.60
CA ASP A 9 1.20 -11.38 -8.65
C ASP A 9 -0.12 -11.73 -9.32
N GLY A 10 -1.03 -12.36 -8.58
CA GLY A 10 -2.33 -12.81 -9.11
C GLY A 10 -2.29 -13.76 -10.32
N MET A 11 -1.14 -14.37 -10.64
CA MET A 11 -0.97 -15.16 -11.87
C MET A 11 -1.73 -16.49 -11.87
N ALA A 12 -2.12 -17.00 -10.70
CA ALA A 12 -2.91 -18.22 -10.59
C ALA A 12 -4.39 -17.92 -10.87
N ASP A 13 -5.05 -18.78 -11.64
CA ASP A 13 -6.45 -18.61 -12.01
C ASP A 13 -7.16 -19.96 -12.11
N HIS A 14 -8.47 -19.91 -12.31
CA HIS A 14 -9.31 -21.03 -12.67
C HIS A 14 -9.32 -21.26 -14.20
N PRO A 15 -9.68 -22.47 -14.65
CA PRO A 15 -9.94 -22.71 -16.05
C PRO A 15 -11.08 -21.84 -16.60
N LEU A 16 -10.85 -21.20 -17.75
CA LEU A 16 -11.79 -20.29 -18.38
C LEU A 16 -12.29 -20.85 -19.71
N GLU A 17 -13.58 -20.66 -20.01
CA GLU A 17 -14.17 -21.05 -21.30
C GLU A 17 -13.50 -20.32 -22.48
N ALA A 18 -13.21 -19.03 -22.31
CA ALA A 18 -12.49 -18.22 -23.30
C ALA A 18 -11.07 -18.74 -23.60
N CYS A 19 -10.49 -19.49 -22.68
CA CYS A 19 -9.19 -20.15 -22.82
C CYS A 19 -9.31 -21.63 -23.25
N GLY A 20 -10.49 -22.06 -23.71
CA GLY A 20 -10.74 -23.45 -24.12
C GLY A 20 -10.72 -24.44 -22.96
N GLY A 21 -11.13 -24.01 -21.76
CA GLY A 21 -11.12 -24.83 -20.55
C GLY A 21 -9.76 -24.94 -19.88
N LYS A 22 -8.84 -24.03 -20.19
CA LYS A 22 -7.52 -23.89 -19.54
C LYS A 22 -7.46 -22.63 -18.68
N THR A 23 -6.50 -22.53 -17.78
CA THR A 23 -6.15 -21.26 -17.13
C THR A 23 -5.49 -20.29 -18.13
N PRO A 24 -5.48 -18.96 -17.90
CA PRO A 24 -4.75 -18.02 -18.74
C PRO A 24 -3.28 -18.37 -18.91
N LEU A 25 -2.62 -18.83 -17.84
CA LEU A 25 -1.21 -19.21 -17.88
C LEU A 25 -0.95 -20.44 -18.77
N GLU A 26 -1.84 -21.43 -18.75
CA GLU A 26 -1.77 -22.62 -19.63
C GLU A 26 -2.14 -22.32 -21.09
N ALA A 27 -2.92 -21.27 -21.33
CA ALA A 27 -3.30 -20.82 -22.67
C ALA A 27 -2.23 -19.91 -23.30
N ALA A 28 -1.45 -19.21 -22.50
CA ALA A 28 -0.38 -18.31 -22.94
C ALA A 28 0.83 -19.07 -23.51
N ASP A 29 1.47 -18.48 -24.54
CA ASP A 29 2.75 -18.99 -25.06
C ASP A 29 3.90 -18.57 -24.14
N THR A 30 4.33 -19.49 -23.27
CA THR A 30 5.33 -19.21 -22.21
C THR A 30 6.59 -20.08 -22.32
N PRO A 31 7.27 -20.12 -23.48
CA PRO A 31 8.35 -21.09 -23.75
C PRO A 31 9.53 -20.96 -22.78
N ASN A 32 9.75 -19.77 -22.23
CA ASN A 32 10.77 -19.50 -21.23
C ASN A 32 10.42 -20.06 -19.85
N MET A 33 9.17 -19.90 -19.40
CA MET A 33 8.70 -20.50 -18.15
C MET A 33 8.64 -22.02 -18.26
N ASP A 34 8.16 -22.55 -19.39
CA ASP A 34 8.18 -23.98 -19.70
C ASP A 34 9.59 -24.57 -19.68
N ARG A 35 10.57 -23.82 -20.18
CA ARG A 35 11.98 -24.24 -20.11
C ARG A 35 12.44 -24.29 -18.66
N VAL A 36 12.17 -23.27 -17.85
CA VAL A 36 12.55 -23.25 -16.42
C VAL A 36 11.90 -24.41 -15.67
N ALA A 37 10.60 -24.66 -15.87
CA ALA A 37 9.89 -25.77 -15.24
C ALA A 37 10.46 -27.13 -15.62
N ARG A 38 10.82 -27.34 -16.91
CA ARG A 38 11.42 -28.60 -17.40
C ARG A 38 12.85 -28.83 -16.91
N THR A 39 13.64 -27.77 -16.72
CA THR A 39 15.05 -27.89 -16.30
C THR A 39 15.25 -27.73 -14.79
N GLY A 40 14.20 -27.36 -14.07
CA GLY A 40 14.23 -27.07 -12.64
C GLY A 40 13.43 -28.07 -11.81
N CYS A 41 12.91 -27.59 -10.68
CA CYS A 41 11.99 -28.31 -9.82
C CYS A 41 10.67 -27.54 -9.76
N SER A 42 9.55 -28.26 -9.77
CA SER A 42 8.20 -27.69 -9.73
C SER A 42 7.44 -28.20 -8.51
N GLY A 43 6.58 -27.36 -7.96
CA GLY A 43 5.74 -27.69 -6.81
C GLY A 43 4.67 -26.63 -6.59
N LEU A 44 3.75 -26.91 -5.65
CA LEU A 44 2.73 -25.96 -5.22
C LEU A 44 3.21 -25.20 -4.00
N PHE A 45 2.89 -23.91 -3.95
CA PHE A 45 3.19 -23.04 -2.82
C PHE A 45 1.91 -22.33 -2.36
N CYS A 46 1.64 -22.35 -1.05
CA CYS A 46 0.54 -21.61 -0.45
C CYS A 46 1.12 -20.40 0.29
N PRO A 47 1.06 -19.18 -0.29
CA PRO A 47 1.65 -17.98 0.30
C PRO A 47 0.88 -17.47 1.53
N ILE A 48 -0.39 -17.85 1.68
CA ILE A 48 -1.25 -17.35 2.75
C ILE A 48 -1.32 -18.40 3.87
N PRO A 49 -0.80 -18.12 5.07
CA PRO A 49 -0.92 -19.05 6.18
C PRO A 49 -2.38 -19.25 6.58
N GLU A 50 -2.69 -20.45 7.05
CA GLU A 50 -4.03 -20.78 7.52
C GLU A 50 -4.55 -19.78 8.56
N GLY A 51 -5.81 -19.36 8.37
CA GLY A 51 -6.51 -18.40 9.23
C GLY A 51 -6.22 -16.93 8.93
N MET A 52 -5.37 -16.61 7.95
CA MET A 52 -5.09 -15.22 7.55
C MET A 52 -5.87 -14.82 6.30
N PRO A 53 -6.24 -13.53 6.16
CA PRO A 53 -6.86 -13.02 4.94
C PRO A 53 -5.88 -13.13 3.75
N ALA A 54 -6.41 -13.47 2.58
CA ALA A 54 -5.65 -13.56 1.33
C ALA A 54 -5.46 -12.16 0.72
N GLY A 55 -4.57 -11.37 1.31
CA GLY A 55 -4.15 -10.06 0.79
C GLY A 55 -2.72 -10.08 0.27
N SER A 56 -2.40 -9.17 -0.66
CA SER A 56 -1.05 -9.02 -1.23
C SER A 56 -0.01 -8.70 -0.15
N ASP A 57 -0.41 -8.08 0.96
CA ASP A 57 0.44 -7.85 2.13
C ASP A 57 0.88 -9.15 2.79
N VAL A 58 -0.07 -9.99 3.19
CA VAL A 58 0.20 -11.29 3.81
C VAL A 58 0.99 -12.19 2.85
N GLY A 59 0.57 -12.25 1.58
CA GLY A 59 1.21 -13.09 0.58
C GLY A 59 2.65 -12.68 0.29
N ASN A 60 2.91 -11.38 0.10
CA ASN A 60 4.27 -10.91 -0.17
C ASN A 60 5.18 -11.09 1.06
N ILE A 61 4.72 -10.79 2.29
CA ILE A 61 5.52 -11.02 3.50
C ILE A 61 5.97 -12.49 3.60
N SER A 62 5.08 -13.44 3.33
CA SER A 62 5.42 -14.87 3.24
C SER A 62 6.43 -15.16 2.13
N MET A 63 6.27 -14.57 0.95
CA MET A 63 7.20 -14.75 -0.18
C MET A 63 8.61 -14.19 0.10
N PHE A 64 8.72 -13.12 0.89
CA PHE A 64 10.01 -12.63 1.40
C PHE A 64 10.61 -13.54 2.49
N GLY A 65 9.90 -14.59 2.90
CA GLY A 65 10.35 -15.58 3.87
C GLY A 65 10.08 -15.20 5.32
N TYR A 66 9.16 -14.26 5.59
CA TYR A 66 8.78 -13.84 6.94
C TYR A 66 7.42 -14.42 7.34
N ASP A 67 7.21 -14.64 8.64
CA ASP A 67 5.90 -15.08 9.13
C ASP A 67 4.98 -13.84 9.28
N PRO A 68 3.92 -13.71 8.45
CA PRO A 68 3.04 -12.56 8.50
C PRO A 68 2.26 -12.46 9.81
N ARG A 69 2.10 -13.54 10.60
CA ARG A 69 1.41 -13.49 11.90
C ARG A 69 2.09 -12.60 12.92
N VAL A 70 3.42 -12.46 12.81
CA VAL A 70 4.23 -11.65 13.74
C VAL A 70 4.85 -10.44 13.05
N SER A 71 4.94 -10.44 11.72
CA SER A 71 5.63 -9.42 10.95
C SER A 71 4.71 -8.37 10.34
N PHE A 72 3.42 -8.71 10.15
CA PHE A 72 2.45 -7.75 9.62
C PHE A 72 2.03 -6.78 10.72
N SER A 73 2.33 -5.51 10.52
CA SER A 73 2.05 -4.44 11.48
C SER A 73 1.01 -3.44 10.99
N GLY A 74 0.46 -3.61 9.79
CA GLY A 74 -0.49 -2.70 9.14
C GLY A 74 0.03 -2.11 7.83
N ARG A 75 -0.85 -1.93 6.84
CA ARG A 75 -0.51 -1.50 5.47
C ARG A 75 0.16 -0.13 5.40
N ALA A 76 -0.32 0.83 6.19
CA ALA A 76 0.20 2.19 6.19
C ALA A 76 1.68 2.26 6.59
N ALA A 77 2.13 1.42 7.53
CA ALA A 77 3.51 1.44 7.98
C ALA A 77 4.48 0.89 6.93
N ILE A 78 4.05 -0.14 6.19
CA ILE A 78 4.84 -0.69 5.09
C ILE A 78 5.01 0.36 3.97
N GLU A 79 3.93 1.07 3.64
CA GLU A 79 3.97 2.12 2.61
C GLU A 79 4.75 3.35 3.07
N ALA A 80 4.68 3.71 4.35
CA ALA A 80 5.52 4.75 4.94
C ALA A 80 7.01 4.43 4.75
N ALA A 81 7.42 3.18 4.98
CA ALA A 81 8.81 2.76 4.77
C ALA A 81 9.27 2.93 3.31
N ASN A 82 8.41 2.61 2.32
CA ASN A 82 8.72 2.85 0.91
C ASN A 82 8.91 4.35 0.58
N GLN A 83 8.21 5.23 1.29
CA GLN A 83 8.38 6.69 1.17
C GLN A 83 9.63 7.21 1.90
N GLY A 84 10.42 6.33 2.53
CA GLY A 84 11.56 6.70 3.37
C GLY A 84 11.16 7.24 4.75
N ILE A 85 9.91 7.05 5.16
CA ILE A 85 9.40 7.46 6.47
C ILE A 85 9.68 6.34 7.46
N MET A 86 10.67 6.56 8.33
CA MET A 86 11.04 5.63 9.39
C MET A 86 10.25 5.97 10.65
N LEU A 87 9.39 5.05 11.09
CA LEU A 87 8.58 5.22 12.31
C LEU A 87 9.42 4.90 13.56
N ALA A 88 9.32 5.73 14.59
CA ALA A 88 9.82 5.42 15.92
C ALA A 88 8.90 4.42 16.65
N ASP A 89 9.40 3.81 17.73
CA ASP A 89 8.65 2.82 18.53
C ASP A 89 7.34 3.38 19.13
N ASN A 90 7.23 4.69 19.26
CA ASN A 90 6.04 5.40 19.75
C ASN A 90 5.21 6.04 18.63
N GLU A 91 5.38 5.63 17.37
CA GLU A 91 4.68 6.17 16.22
C GLU A 91 3.86 5.10 15.50
N VAL A 92 2.70 5.53 14.97
CA VAL A 92 1.78 4.70 14.18
C VAL A 92 1.48 5.44 12.89
N ALA A 93 1.73 4.79 11.75
CA ALA A 93 1.34 5.30 10.45
C ALA A 93 -0.12 4.96 10.17
N PHE A 94 -0.82 5.88 9.51
CA PHE A 94 -2.16 5.73 8.95
C PHE A 94 -2.12 6.07 7.47
N ARG A 95 -2.87 5.34 6.65
CA ARG A 95 -3.30 5.87 5.36
C ARG A 95 -4.33 6.97 5.65
N CYS A 96 -4.16 8.10 5.01
CA CYS A 96 -5.04 9.25 5.14
C CYS A 96 -5.56 9.60 3.75
N ASN A 97 -6.79 9.17 3.46
CA ASN A 97 -7.43 9.53 2.20
C ASN A 97 -8.06 10.92 2.29
N LEU A 98 -7.96 11.71 1.22
CA LEU A 98 -8.82 12.86 1.01
C LEU A 98 -10.13 12.38 0.36
N VAL A 99 -11.24 12.50 1.09
CA VAL A 99 -12.55 11.97 0.68
C VAL A 99 -13.60 13.07 0.54
N THR A 100 -14.63 12.81 -0.26
CA THR A 100 -15.84 13.64 -0.37
C THR A 100 -16.97 13.01 0.44
N LEU A 101 -17.21 13.57 1.63
CA LEU A 101 -18.41 13.33 2.43
C LEU A 101 -19.45 14.42 2.14
N ALA A 102 -20.69 14.02 1.85
CA ALA A 102 -21.83 14.92 1.70
C ALA A 102 -23.13 14.22 2.12
N ASP A 103 -24.03 14.95 2.78
CA ASP A 103 -25.34 14.43 3.24
C ASP A 103 -25.26 13.16 4.12
N GLY A 104 -24.18 13.01 4.90
CA GLY A 104 -23.94 11.81 5.70
C GLY A 104 -23.43 10.60 4.90
N ILE A 105 -23.10 10.76 3.62
CA ILE A 105 -22.70 9.70 2.69
C ILE A 105 -21.24 9.88 2.26
N MET A 106 -20.49 8.78 2.12
CA MET A 106 -19.19 8.73 1.44
C MET A 106 -19.43 8.78 -0.08
N ARG A 107 -19.54 9.99 -0.65
CA ARG A 107 -19.82 10.19 -2.08
C ARG A 107 -18.66 9.76 -2.96
N ASP A 108 -17.43 9.96 -2.49
CA ASP A 108 -16.24 9.67 -3.29
C ASP A 108 -15.01 9.51 -2.41
N PHE A 109 -14.45 8.30 -2.35
CA PHE A 109 -13.25 8.00 -1.56
C PHE A 109 -11.94 8.53 -2.19
N THR A 110 -12.02 9.09 -3.40
CA THR A 110 -10.90 9.66 -4.17
C THR A 110 -10.99 11.18 -4.33
N SER A 111 -12.12 11.77 -3.91
CA SER A 111 -12.46 13.16 -4.19
C SER A 111 -12.33 13.55 -5.66
N GLY A 112 -12.83 12.71 -6.56
CA GLY A 112 -12.81 12.90 -8.01
C GLY A 112 -11.41 12.76 -8.57
N HIS A 113 -10.67 11.74 -8.12
CA HIS A 113 -9.25 11.54 -8.41
C HIS A 113 -8.46 12.84 -8.32
N ILE A 114 -8.55 13.52 -7.15
CA ILE A 114 -7.86 14.80 -6.92
C ILE A 114 -6.39 14.68 -7.35
N SER A 115 -5.89 15.68 -8.08
CA SER A 115 -4.50 15.64 -8.55
C SER A 115 -3.53 15.71 -7.38
N THR A 116 -2.33 15.14 -7.53
CA THR A 116 -1.29 15.23 -6.49
C THR A 116 -0.93 16.69 -6.18
N GLU A 117 -0.96 17.59 -7.17
CA GLU A 117 -0.69 19.01 -6.98
C GLU A 117 -1.73 19.68 -6.08
N GLU A 118 -3.02 19.48 -6.37
CA GLU A 118 -4.12 19.99 -5.53
C GLU A 118 -4.07 19.40 -4.12
N ALA A 119 -3.83 18.09 -4.02
CA ALA A 119 -3.75 17.38 -2.76
C ALA A 119 -2.55 17.83 -1.92
N HIS A 120 -1.41 18.13 -2.54
CA HIS A 120 -0.23 18.66 -1.85
C HIS A 120 -0.55 19.96 -1.10
N ALA A 121 -1.20 20.91 -1.77
CA ALA A 121 -1.61 22.17 -1.14
C ALA A 121 -2.55 21.94 0.06
N ILE A 122 -3.48 20.98 -0.06
CA ILE A 122 -4.37 20.60 1.06
C ILE A 122 -3.56 20.00 2.22
N ILE A 123 -2.69 19.03 1.95
CA ILE A 123 -1.90 18.35 2.98
C ILE A 123 -0.96 19.32 3.70
N THR A 124 -0.37 20.29 3.00
CA THR A 124 0.41 21.37 3.61
C THR A 124 -0.44 22.17 4.59
N THR A 125 -1.64 22.60 4.19
CA THR A 125 -2.56 23.31 5.11
C THR A 125 -2.94 22.46 6.31
N LEU A 126 -3.20 21.14 6.12
CA LEU A 126 -3.52 20.24 7.24
C LEU A 126 -2.34 20.10 8.21
N ASN A 127 -1.10 20.02 7.71
CA ASN A 127 0.09 20.05 8.57
C ASN A 127 0.16 21.37 9.38
N ASP A 128 -0.01 22.51 8.73
CA ASP A 128 0.11 23.81 9.40
C ASP A 128 -0.98 24.05 10.46
N THR A 129 -2.19 23.55 10.19
CA THR A 129 -3.38 23.78 11.02
C THR A 129 -3.58 22.72 12.09
N LEU A 130 -3.37 21.44 11.76
CA LEU A 130 -3.67 20.32 12.65
C LEU A 130 -2.47 19.86 13.47
N ALA A 131 -1.23 19.96 12.98
CA ALA A 131 -0.06 19.48 13.72
C ALA A 131 0.19 20.25 15.03
N ARG A 132 -0.46 21.42 15.21
CA ARG A 132 -0.43 22.17 16.48
C ARG A 132 -1.38 21.60 17.54
N ALA A 133 -2.47 20.96 17.12
CA ALA A 133 -3.53 20.46 17.99
C ALA A 133 -3.51 18.95 18.14
N PHE A 134 -2.90 18.24 17.19
CA PHE A 134 -2.79 16.79 17.15
C PHE A 134 -1.30 16.42 16.97
N PRO A 135 -0.80 15.35 17.63
CA PRO A 135 0.56 14.85 17.48
C PRO A 135 0.69 14.05 16.17
N ILE A 136 0.34 14.67 15.05
CA ILE A 136 0.32 14.05 13.72
C ILE A 136 1.15 14.86 12.73
N THR A 137 1.90 14.14 11.88
CA THR A 137 2.59 14.69 10.72
C THR A 137 2.06 14.02 9.46
N PHE A 138 1.63 14.80 8.47
CA PHE A 138 1.18 14.29 7.18
C PHE A 138 2.29 14.36 6.14
N HIS A 139 2.35 13.34 5.30
CA HIS A 139 3.24 13.25 4.15
C HIS A 139 2.39 13.09 2.89
N THR A 140 2.60 13.98 1.92
CA THR A 140 1.88 13.94 0.65
C THR A 140 2.29 12.71 -0.14
N GLY A 141 1.38 11.73 -0.25
CA GLY A 141 1.46 10.66 -1.24
C GLY A 141 0.87 11.05 -2.60
N VAL A 142 0.32 10.08 -3.34
CA VAL A 142 -0.17 10.25 -4.71
C VAL A 142 -1.68 10.45 -4.74
N SER A 143 -2.13 11.47 -5.48
CA SER A 143 -3.54 11.79 -5.66
C SER A 143 -4.23 11.95 -4.30
N TYR A 144 -5.23 11.14 -3.99
CA TYR A 144 -5.99 11.18 -2.74
C TYR A 144 -5.35 10.40 -1.58
N ARG A 145 -4.26 9.66 -1.80
CA ARG A 145 -3.67 8.72 -0.82
C ARG A 145 -2.45 9.35 -0.17
N HIS A 146 -2.51 9.56 1.14
CA HIS A 146 -1.42 10.18 1.90
C HIS A 146 -1.08 9.37 3.15
N THR A 147 0.04 9.70 3.79
CA THR A 147 0.49 9.03 5.01
C THR A 147 0.38 10.01 6.17
N GLY A 148 -0.26 9.62 7.27
CA GLY A 148 -0.24 10.36 8.53
C GLY A 148 0.54 9.57 9.57
N VAL A 149 1.58 10.15 10.17
CA VAL A 149 2.34 9.57 11.28
C VAL A 149 1.84 10.18 12.57
N VAL A 150 1.21 9.38 13.41
CA VAL A 150 0.71 9.78 14.72
C VAL A 150 1.70 9.33 15.79
N LYS A 151 2.16 10.28 16.61
CA LYS A 151 2.98 10.00 17.78
C LYS A 151 2.07 9.75 18.98
N ALA A 152 2.27 8.61 19.64
CA ALA A 152 1.56 8.25 20.86
C ALA A 152 1.81 9.28 21.96
N THR A 153 0.79 9.47 22.80
CA THR A 153 0.79 10.40 23.94
C THR A 153 0.43 9.67 25.23
N ALA A 154 0.47 10.37 26.36
CA ALA A 154 0.04 9.80 27.64
C ALA A 154 -1.44 9.35 27.62
N ASP A 155 -2.29 10.04 26.84
CA ASP A 155 -3.73 9.80 26.79
C ASP A 155 -4.17 8.89 25.62
N CYS A 156 -3.24 8.56 24.72
CA CYS A 156 -3.50 7.67 23.58
C CYS A 156 -2.21 6.93 23.22
N SER A 157 -2.14 5.68 23.66
CA SER A 157 -0.97 4.83 23.46
C SER A 157 -0.88 4.30 22.03
N VAL A 158 0.28 3.72 21.72
CA VAL A 158 0.49 3.00 20.46
C VAL A 158 -0.53 1.88 20.26
N ASP A 159 -0.81 1.10 21.30
CA ASP A 159 -1.76 -0.01 21.22
C ASP A 159 -3.20 0.49 21.08
N ASP A 160 -3.54 1.65 21.65
CA ASP A 160 -4.85 2.28 21.42
C ASP A 160 -5.05 2.65 19.95
N LEU A 161 -4.03 3.26 19.33
CA LEU A 161 -4.05 3.64 17.92
C LEU A 161 -4.18 2.41 17.02
N VAL A 162 -3.37 1.37 17.24
CA VAL A 162 -3.37 0.15 16.42
C VAL A 162 -4.69 -0.62 16.55
N ASN A 163 -5.21 -0.76 17.76
CA ASN A 163 -6.42 -1.55 18.03
C ASN A 163 -7.73 -0.79 17.77
N THR A 164 -7.67 0.42 17.21
CA THR A 164 -8.88 1.17 16.81
C THR A 164 -9.31 0.74 15.41
N VAL A 165 -10.53 0.25 15.28
CA VAL A 165 -11.10 -0.17 14.00
C VAL A 165 -11.30 1.06 13.11
N CYS A 166 -10.71 1.03 11.91
CA CYS A 166 -10.81 2.10 10.91
C CYS A 166 -11.14 1.49 9.55
N GLU A 167 -12.34 1.77 9.04
CA GLU A 167 -12.82 1.19 7.78
C GLU A 167 -12.10 1.79 6.57
N PRO A 168 -11.61 0.99 5.61
CA PRO A 168 -11.13 1.53 4.34
C PRO A 168 -12.23 2.27 3.58
N PRO A 169 -12.01 3.51 3.12
CA PRO A 169 -13.09 4.34 2.58
C PRO A 169 -13.65 3.81 1.23
N HIS A 170 -12.88 3.00 0.51
CA HIS A 170 -13.32 2.40 -0.75
C HIS A 170 -14.36 1.28 -0.56
N ASN A 171 -14.45 0.69 0.63
CA ASN A 171 -15.46 -0.32 0.96
C ASN A 171 -16.86 0.26 1.15
N ILE A 172 -16.95 1.58 1.37
CA ILE A 172 -18.19 2.26 1.80
C ILE A 172 -18.65 3.35 0.82
N SER A 173 -18.20 3.29 -0.44
CA SER A 173 -18.65 4.20 -1.49
C SER A 173 -20.17 4.19 -1.62
N ASP A 174 -20.78 5.37 -1.68
CA ASP A 174 -22.22 5.60 -1.72
C ASP A 174 -23.03 5.06 -0.52
N GLN A 175 -22.37 4.78 0.60
CA GLN A 175 -23.00 4.35 1.85
C GLN A 175 -22.96 5.45 2.92
N GLN A 176 -23.82 5.33 3.93
CA GLN A 176 -23.77 6.17 5.12
C GLN A 176 -22.46 5.92 5.87
N TYR A 177 -21.68 6.97 6.15
CA TYR A 177 -20.34 6.81 6.73
C TYR A 177 -20.34 6.73 8.26
N GLU A 178 -21.39 7.19 8.94
CA GLU A 178 -21.46 7.24 10.42
C GLU A 178 -21.17 5.87 11.09
N PRO A 179 -21.74 4.74 10.62
CA PRO A 179 -21.46 3.43 11.21
C PRO A 179 -20.00 2.98 11.10
N TYR A 180 -19.24 3.59 10.18
CA TYR A 180 -17.87 3.22 9.82
C TYR A 180 -16.83 4.20 10.35
N LEU A 181 -17.25 5.20 11.14
CA LEU A 181 -16.32 6.09 11.83
C LEU A 181 -15.41 5.30 12.78
N PRO A 182 -14.15 5.72 12.98
CA PRO A 182 -13.19 5.01 13.82
C PRO A 182 -13.80 4.59 15.16
N ALA A 183 -13.67 3.31 15.53
CA ALA A 183 -14.32 2.75 16.71
C ALA A 183 -13.31 1.96 17.54
N GLY A 184 -13.29 2.21 18.86
CA GLY A 184 -12.33 1.60 19.77
C GLY A 184 -11.54 2.63 20.59
N PRO A 185 -10.37 2.24 21.14
CA PRO A 185 -9.68 3.01 22.17
C PRO A 185 -9.28 4.45 21.76
N ALA A 186 -8.83 4.64 20.52
CA ALA A 186 -8.43 5.95 19.99
C ALA A 186 -9.55 6.68 19.21
N GLN A 187 -10.81 6.24 19.32
CA GLN A 187 -11.91 6.81 18.53
C GLN A 187 -12.09 8.32 18.72
N GLN A 188 -11.95 8.82 19.95
CA GLN A 188 -12.14 10.25 20.24
C GLN A 188 -11.07 11.09 19.55
N PHE A 189 -9.83 10.61 19.60
CA PHE A 189 -8.69 11.22 18.93
C PHE A 189 -8.89 11.27 17.41
N LEU A 190 -9.16 10.11 16.78
CA LEU A 190 -9.29 10.01 15.32
C LEU A 190 -10.52 10.75 14.78
N ARG A 191 -11.67 10.66 15.46
CA ARG A 191 -12.87 11.42 15.07
C ARG A 191 -12.68 12.92 15.26
N GLY A 192 -11.96 13.34 16.30
CA GLY A 192 -11.56 14.73 16.50
C GLY A 192 -10.67 15.24 15.36
N LEU A 193 -9.71 14.43 14.93
CA LEU A 193 -8.85 14.74 13.77
C LEU A 193 -9.67 14.88 12.48
N MET A 194 -10.61 13.95 12.22
CA MET A 194 -11.49 14.01 11.06
C MET A 194 -12.34 15.29 11.07
N ALA A 195 -13.00 15.61 12.20
CA ALA A 195 -13.80 16.82 12.33
C ALA A 195 -12.98 18.10 12.16
N ALA A 196 -11.76 18.13 12.71
CA ALA A 196 -10.85 19.26 12.54
C ALA A 196 -10.41 19.42 11.08
N SER A 197 -10.18 18.31 10.36
CA SER A 197 -9.89 18.35 8.92
C SER A 197 -11.08 18.91 8.13
N GLN A 198 -12.32 18.51 8.44
CA GLN A 198 -13.50 19.04 7.75
C GLN A 198 -13.61 20.56 7.88
N LYS A 199 -13.34 21.09 9.09
CA LYS A 199 -13.31 22.53 9.34
C LYS A 199 -12.21 23.24 8.54
N ALA A 200 -11.02 22.67 8.48
CA ALA A 200 -9.91 23.24 7.70
C ALA A 200 -10.17 23.22 6.19
N LEU A 201 -10.88 22.20 5.71
CA LEU A 201 -11.14 21.97 4.29
C LEU A 201 -12.37 22.72 3.75
N ALA A 202 -13.32 23.11 4.62
CA ALA A 202 -14.58 23.74 4.22
C ALA A 202 -14.37 24.92 3.25
N GLU A 203 -13.45 25.82 3.60
CA GLU A 203 -13.11 27.04 2.86
C GLU A 203 -11.72 27.00 2.20
N HIS A 204 -11.14 25.81 2.03
CA HIS A 204 -9.83 25.70 1.41
C HIS A 204 -9.87 26.17 -0.06
N PRO A 205 -8.91 27.00 -0.54
CA PRO A 205 -8.93 27.53 -1.91
C PRO A 205 -9.02 26.45 -3.01
N VAL A 206 -8.35 25.31 -2.82
CA VAL A 206 -8.47 24.16 -3.72
C VAL A 206 -9.92 23.67 -3.81
N ASN A 207 -10.62 23.54 -2.68
CA ASN A 207 -12.01 23.09 -2.69
C ASN A 207 -12.96 24.13 -3.31
N GLN A 208 -12.71 25.43 -3.09
CA GLN A 208 -13.46 26.49 -3.76
C GLN A 208 -13.28 26.41 -5.29
N ALA A 209 -12.04 26.25 -5.77
CA ALA A 209 -11.74 26.09 -7.19
C ALA A 209 -12.38 24.82 -7.78
N ARG A 210 -12.31 23.70 -7.06
CA ARG A 210 -12.93 22.42 -7.47
C ARG A 210 -14.44 22.55 -7.60
N ARG A 211 -15.12 23.17 -6.63
CA ARG A 211 -16.57 23.43 -6.68
C ARG A 211 -16.94 24.33 -7.87
N ASN A 212 -16.19 25.41 -8.11
CA ASN A 212 -16.41 26.30 -9.25
C ASN A 212 -16.25 25.59 -10.60
N ALA A 213 -15.42 24.53 -10.64
CA ALA A 213 -15.23 23.67 -11.81
C ALA A 213 -16.15 22.43 -11.83
N ALA A 214 -17.16 22.37 -10.95
CA ALA A 214 -18.07 21.22 -10.80
C ALA A 214 -17.35 19.87 -10.54
N LYS A 215 -16.19 19.90 -9.86
CA LYS A 215 -15.43 18.71 -9.42
C LYS A 215 -15.74 18.39 -7.96
N SER A 216 -15.66 17.10 -7.60
CA SER A 216 -15.77 16.63 -6.20
C SER A 216 -14.71 17.29 -5.31
N ALA A 217 -15.12 17.95 -4.24
CA ALA A 217 -14.23 18.61 -3.29
C ALA A 217 -13.79 17.64 -2.17
N ALA A 218 -12.54 17.71 -1.74
CA ALA A 218 -12.06 16.93 -0.60
C ALA A 218 -12.60 17.53 0.71
N THR A 219 -13.63 16.94 1.29
CA THR A 219 -14.31 17.51 2.47
C THR A 219 -13.81 16.96 3.79
N SER A 220 -13.14 15.81 3.81
CA SER A 220 -12.57 15.22 5.03
C SER A 220 -11.29 14.46 4.75
N LEU A 221 -10.42 14.41 5.75
CA LEU A 221 -9.41 13.35 5.86
C LEU A 221 -10.08 12.09 6.42
N TRP A 222 -9.65 10.92 5.96
CA TRP A 222 -10.14 9.62 6.41
C TRP A 222 -8.96 8.69 6.77
N PRO A 223 -8.69 8.46 8.07
CA PRO A 223 -7.59 7.62 8.53
C PRO A 223 -7.96 6.13 8.51
N TRP A 224 -7.08 5.26 7.99
CA TRP A 224 -7.28 3.81 7.97
C TRP A 224 -5.98 3.03 7.74
N GLY A 225 -6.05 1.70 7.84
CA GLY A 225 -4.93 0.80 7.50
C GLY A 225 -3.71 0.93 8.42
N GLN A 226 -3.96 1.37 9.65
CA GLN A 226 -2.93 1.82 10.57
C GLN A 226 -1.95 0.74 11.00
N GLY A 227 -0.73 1.16 11.33
CA GLY A 227 0.29 0.22 11.75
C GLY A 227 1.55 0.81 12.36
N LYS A 228 2.27 -0.04 13.09
CA LYS A 228 3.60 0.25 13.66
C LYS A 228 4.68 -0.07 12.63
N ALA A 229 5.92 0.36 12.87
CA ALA A 229 7.06 -0.14 12.11
C ALA A 229 7.01 -1.69 12.02
N PRO A 230 7.08 -2.28 10.81
CA PRO A 230 7.13 -3.73 10.68
C PRO A 230 8.35 -4.30 11.41
N ALA A 231 8.13 -5.33 12.23
CA ALA A 231 9.20 -6.00 12.96
C ALA A 231 9.92 -7.02 12.07
N LEU A 232 10.50 -6.55 10.97
CA LEU A 232 11.23 -7.40 10.02
C LEU A 232 12.71 -7.43 10.38
N GLU A 233 13.20 -8.63 10.70
CA GLU A 233 14.64 -8.86 10.76
C GLU A 233 15.25 -8.64 9.38
N SER A 234 16.33 -7.86 9.26
CA SER A 234 16.95 -7.61 7.96
C SER A 234 17.29 -8.91 7.23
N PHE A 235 17.14 -8.93 5.91
CA PHE A 235 17.41 -10.08 5.05
C PHE A 235 18.84 -10.59 5.22
N LYS A 236 19.80 -9.66 5.42
CA LYS A 236 21.20 -9.98 5.73
C LYS A 236 21.35 -10.73 7.05
N LYS A 237 20.62 -10.33 8.10
CA LYS A 237 20.68 -11.01 9.40
C LYS A 237 19.99 -12.39 9.35
N LYS A 238 18.86 -12.48 8.65
CA LYS A 238 18.06 -13.72 8.56
C LYS A 238 18.67 -14.78 7.64
N PHE A 239 19.14 -14.37 6.46
CA PHE A 239 19.59 -15.29 5.41
C PHE A 239 21.08 -15.14 5.07
N GLY A 240 21.78 -14.14 5.61
CA GLY A 240 23.18 -13.86 5.25
C GLY A 240 23.34 -13.19 3.88
N LEU A 241 22.26 -12.75 3.24
CA LEU A 241 22.24 -12.23 1.88
C LEU A 241 21.93 -10.74 1.83
N THR A 242 22.60 -10.03 0.92
CA THR A 242 22.21 -8.67 0.51
C THR A 242 21.33 -8.73 -0.73
N GLY A 243 20.48 -7.73 -0.95
CA GLY A 243 19.53 -7.81 -2.06
C GLY A 243 18.82 -6.52 -2.42
N ALA A 244 18.04 -6.61 -3.49
CA ALA A 244 17.18 -5.55 -3.98
C ALA A 244 15.77 -6.06 -4.29
N VAL A 245 14.81 -5.13 -4.31
CA VAL A 245 13.43 -5.35 -4.74
C VAL A 245 13.11 -4.46 -5.93
N VAL A 246 12.56 -5.06 -6.99
CA VAL A 246 12.07 -4.38 -8.19
C VAL A 246 10.57 -4.62 -8.28
N SER A 247 9.77 -3.58 -8.06
CA SER A 247 8.32 -3.63 -8.17
C SER A 247 7.77 -2.28 -8.66
N ALA A 248 6.54 -2.27 -9.16
CA ALA A 248 5.77 -1.03 -9.34
C ALA A 248 4.89 -0.72 -8.12
N VAL A 249 4.70 -1.69 -7.23
CA VAL A 249 3.77 -1.62 -6.09
C VAL A 249 4.51 -1.16 -4.85
N ASP A 250 4.04 -0.07 -4.25
CA ASP A 250 4.64 0.56 -3.08
C ASP A 250 4.68 -0.39 -1.86
N LEU A 251 3.67 -1.23 -1.70
CA LEU A 251 3.61 -2.24 -0.64
C LEU A 251 4.79 -3.22 -0.72
N VAL A 252 5.05 -3.78 -1.91
CA VAL A 252 6.12 -4.76 -2.14
C VAL A 252 7.49 -4.13 -1.92
N LYS A 253 7.70 -2.90 -2.43
CA LYS A 253 8.92 -2.14 -2.16
C LYS A 253 9.10 -1.87 -0.67
N GLY A 254 8.02 -1.48 0.02
CA GLY A 254 8.01 -1.21 1.45
C GLY A 254 8.44 -2.41 2.29
N ILE A 255 7.96 -3.62 1.94
CA ILE A 255 8.40 -4.85 2.60
C ILE A 255 9.91 -5.05 2.39
N GLY A 256 10.41 -4.84 1.17
CA GLY A 256 11.83 -4.91 0.87
C GLY A 256 12.67 -3.92 1.68
N VAL A 257 12.23 -2.65 1.76
CA VAL A 257 12.91 -1.61 2.57
C VAL A 257 12.94 -2.01 4.05
N CYS A 258 11.82 -2.47 4.60
CA CYS A 258 11.75 -2.95 5.98
C CYS A 258 12.64 -4.18 6.22
N ALA A 259 12.83 -5.04 5.21
CA ALA A 259 13.78 -6.14 5.24
C ALA A 259 15.24 -5.70 4.98
N GLY A 260 15.51 -4.40 4.82
CA GLY A 260 16.85 -3.88 4.54
C GLY A 260 17.36 -4.18 3.13
N LEU A 261 16.46 -4.43 2.18
CA LEU A 261 16.76 -4.56 0.76
C LEU A 261 16.70 -3.19 0.07
N GLU A 262 17.46 -3.03 -1.00
CA GLU A 262 17.41 -1.84 -1.83
C GLU A 262 16.14 -1.84 -2.71
N ALA A 263 15.26 -0.85 -2.53
CA ALA A 263 14.12 -0.68 -3.42
C ALA A 263 14.51 0.09 -4.68
N LEU A 264 14.34 -0.55 -5.83
CA LEU A 264 14.69 0.01 -7.13
C LEU A 264 13.48 0.64 -7.81
N SER A 265 13.68 1.84 -8.34
CA SER A 265 12.69 2.55 -9.15
C SER A 265 13.05 2.44 -10.62
N VAL A 266 12.13 1.89 -11.40
CA VAL A 266 12.29 1.65 -12.83
C VAL A 266 11.39 2.62 -13.60
N PRO A 267 11.94 3.51 -14.44
CA PRO A 267 11.12 4.38 -15.29
C PRO A 267 10.16 3.57 -16.16
N GLY A 268 8.87 3.96 -16.15
CA GLY A 268 7.82 3.26 -16.90
C GLY A 268 7.33 1.97 -16.25
N ALA A 269 7.77 1.60 -15.04
CA ALA A 269 7.15 0.51 -14.30
C ALA A 269 5.80 0.94 -13.70
N THR A 270 4.73 0.81 -14.48
CA THR A 270 3.38 1.28 -14.13
C THR A 270 2.64 0.32 -13.18
N GLY A 271 2.99 -0.97 -13.22
CA GLY A 271 2.25 -2.03 -12.53
C GLY A 271 1.09 -2.59 -13.37
N TRP A 272 0.75 -1.95 -14.49
CA TRP A 272 -0.29 -2.39 -15.41
C TRP A 272 0.32 -3.14 -16.62
N ILE A 273 -0.50 -3.56 -17.59
CA ILE A 273 -0.03 -4.29 -18.79
C ILE A 273 0.94 -3.49 -19.67
N ASP A 274 0.93 -2.17 -19.54
CA ASP A 274 1.83 -1.24 -20.25
C ASP A 274 3.15 -0.99 -19.50
N THR A 275 3.41 -1.74 -18.42
CA THR A 275 4.61 -1.61 -17.60
C THR A 275 5.89 -1.92 -18.37
N ASN A 276 6.98 -1.28 -17.99
CA ASN A 276 8.29 -1.51 -18.59
C ASN A 276 8.91 -2.84 -18.09
N TYR A 277 8.54 -3.95 -18.73
CA TYR A 277 9.07 -5.28 -18.40
C TYR A 277 10.59 -5.38 -18.59
N GLU A 278 11.12 -4.88 -19.70
CA GLU A 278 12.56 -4.92 -20.01
C GLU A 278 13.36 -4.12 -18.98
N GLY A 279 12.95 -2.90 -18.67
CA GLY A 279 13.61 -2.08 -17.66
C GLY A 279 13.60 -2.70 -16.27
N LYS A 280 12.56 -3.46 -15.91
CA LYS A 280 12.54 -4.22 -14.66
C LYS A 280 13.56 -5.35 -14.66
N VAL A 281 13.70 -6.07 -15.77
CA VAL A 281 14.72 -7.12 -15.94
C VAL A 281 16.12 -6.52 -15.89
N ASP A 282 16.38 -5.43 -16.60
CA ASP A 282 17.67 -4.75 -16.61
C ASP A 282 18.08 -4.29 -15.20
N ALA A 283 17.15 -3.67 -14.47
CA ALA A 283 17.38 -3.26 -13.08
C ALA A 283 17.66 -4.46 -12.15
N ALA A 284 16.96 -5.58 -12.35
CA ALA A 284 17.20 -6.80 -11.59
C ALA A 284 18.60 -7.38 -11.89
N LEU A 285 19.00 -7.45 -13.15
CA LEU A 285 20.31 -7.97 -13.55
C LEU A 285 21.45 -7.06 -13.07
N ASP A 286 21.29 -5.74 -13.16
CA ASP A 286 22.24 -4.78 -12.61
C ASP A 286 22.40 -4.95 -11.10
N ALA A 287 21.29 -5.09 -10.37
CA ALA A 287 21.31 -5.31 -8.93
C ALA A 287 22.06 -6.60 -8.55
N LEU A 288 21.92 -7.68 -9.33
CA LEU A 288 22.64 -8.93 -9.09
C LEU A 288 24.17 -8.81 -9.28
N ASN A 289 24.66 -7.79 -9.98
CA ASN A 289 26.11 -7.53 -10.06
C ASN A 289 26.68 -7.08 -8.70
N ARG A 290 25.86 -6.45 -7.84
CA ARG A 290 26.27 -5.85 -6.57
C ARG A 290 25.63 -6.48 -5.32
N HIS A 291 24.58 -7.28 -5.48
CA HIS A 291 23.87 -7.98 -4.40
C HIS A 291 23.71 -9.47 -4.68
N ASP A 292 23.35 -10.25 -3.66
CA ASP A 292 23.20 -11.70 -3.76
C ASP A 292 21.80 -12.14 -4.19
N PHE A 293 20.79 -11.30 -3.93
CA PHE A 293 19.38 -11.62 -4.09
C PHE A 293 18.62 -10.49 -4.80
N VAL A 294 17.68 -10.84 -5.67
CA VAL A 294 16.69 -9.90 -6.21
C VAL A 294 15.28 -10.48 -6.11
N TYR A 295 14.35 -9.65 -5.62
CA TYR A 295 12.91 -9.88 -5.70
C TYR A 295 12.34 -9.06 -6.86
N LEU A 296 12.00 -9.72 -7.96
CA LEU A 296 11.42 -9.11 -9.17
C LEU A 296 9.91 -9.40 -9.22
N HIS A 297 9.11 -8.34 -9.11
CA HIS A 297 7.66 -8.42 -8.99
C HIS A 297 6.95 -7.83 -10.22
N LEU A 298 5.96 -8.58 -10.71
CA LEU A 298 5.09 -8.24 -11.82
C LEU A 298 3.63 -8.23 -11.37
N GLU A 299 3.05 -7.05 -11.27
CA GLU A 299 1.68 -6.81 -10.82
C GLU A 299 0.61 -7.06 -11.91
N ALA A 300 0.97 -6.89 -13.18
CA ALA A 300 0.03 -6.88 -14.29
C ALA A 300 -0.97 -8.07 -14.35
N PRO A 301 -0.63 -9.32 -13.96
CA PRO A 301 -1.62 -10.40 -13.96
C PRO A 301 -2.74 -10.22 -12.92
N ASP A 302 -2.44 -9.77 -11.70
CA ASP A 302 -3.43 -9.49 -10.64
C ASP A 302 -4.42 -8.40 -11.07
N GLU A 303 -3.83 -7.33 -11.58
CA GLU A 303 -4.51 -6.17 -12.13
C GLU A 303 -5.43 -6.55 -13.31
N ALA A 304 -5.00 -7.45 -14.20
CA ALA A 304 -5.87 -7.98 -15.25
C ALA A 304 -7.02 -8.83 -14.69
N ALA A 305 -6.75 -9.71 -13.72
CA ALA A 305 -7.77 -10.55 -13.08
C ALA A 305 -8.86 -9.73 -12.37
N HIS A 306 -8.49 -8.61 -11.76
CA HIS A 306 -9.44 -7.70 -11.12
C HIS A 306 -10.41 -7.00 -12.08
N GLN A 307 -10.07 -6.90 -13.38
CA GLN A 307 -10.91 -6.23 -14.38
C GLN A 307 -11.89 -7.16 -15.10
N GLY A 308 -11.70 -8.48 -15.03
CA GLY A 308 -12.53 -9.48 -15.71
C GLY A 308 -12.09 -9.76 -17.13
#